data_AF-K5VMU4-F1
#
_entry.id   AF-K5VMU4-F1
#
_cell.length_a   1.000
_cell.length_b   1.000
_cell.length_c   1.000
_cell.angle_alpha   90.00
_cell.angle_beta   90.00
_cell.angle_gamma   90.00
#
_symmetry.space_group_name_H-M   'P 1'
#
loop_
_entity.id
_entity.type
_entity.pdbx_description
1 polymer ?
#
loop_
_entity_poly.entity_id
_entity_poly.type
_entity_poly.pdbx_seq_one_letter_code
_entity_poly.pdbx_strand_id
1 'polypeptide(L)' 'SGKLTIAQTVAAWCSELGYLGASFFCSRDNQECSDIQMIFPTIAYQLGLRDCRFQEKIAEVMRQDPDIQTSLVSH' A
#
# COMPACT_ATOMS: atom_id res chain seq x y z
N SER A 1 -10.89 -15.33 -13.25
CA SER A 1 -10.84 -14.14 -14.14
C SER A 1 -11.83 -13.04 -13.80
N GLY A 2 -13.16 -13.25 -13.69
CA GLY A 2 -14.10 -12.12 -13.54
C GLY A 2 -13.95 -11.21 -12.30
N LYS A 3 -13.55 -11.74 -11.13
CA LYS A 3 -13.43 -10.94 -9.89
C LYS A 3 -12.24 -9.98 -9.90
N LEU A 4 -11.10 -10.45 -10.44
CA LEU A 4 -9.88 -9.64 -10.55
C LEU A 4 -10.08 -8.50 -11.53
N THR A 5 -10.78 -8.76 -12.65
CA THR A 5 -11.12 -7.74 -13.64
C THR A 5 -11.96 -6.62 -13.04
N ILE A 6 -13.00 -6.94 -12.26
CA ILE A 6 -13.83 -5.91 -11.61
C ILE A 6 -13.01 -5.06 -10.63
N ALA A 7 -12.18 -5.68 -9.78
CA ALA A 7 -11.33 -4.95 -8.85
C ALA A 7 -10.34 -4.02 -9.57
N GLN A 8 -9.72 -4.49 -10.65
CA GLN A 8 -8.82 -3.69 -11.49
C GLN A 8 -9.54 -2.53 -12.16
N THR A 9 -10.72 -2.76 -12.72
CA THR A 9 -11.52 -1.70 -13.35
C THR A 9 -11.94 -0.63 -12.34
N VAL A 10 -12.39 -1.03 -11.15
CA VAL A 10 -12.75 -0.07 -10.09
C VAL A 10 -11.54 0.72 -9.62
N ALA A 11 -10.39 0.06 -9.43
CA ALA A 11 -9.15 0.74 -9.05
C ALA A 11 -8.71 1.75 -10.14
N ALA A 12 -8.77 1.37 -11.41
CA ALA A 12 -8.47 2.26 -12.53
C ALA A 12 -9.40 3.47 -12.56
N TRP A 13 -10.71 3.26 -12.43
CA TRP A 13 -11.71 4.32 -12.38
C TRP A 13 -11.49 5.28 -11.20
N CYS A 14 -11.21 4.76 -9.99
CA CYS A 14 -10.86 5.58 -8.84
C CYS A 14 -9.56 6.36 -9.06
N SER A 15 -8.59 5.80 -9.78
CA SER A 15 -7.33 6.48 -10.12
C SER A 15 -7.57 7.66 -11.06
N GLU A 16 -8.38 7.46 -12.09
CA GLU A 16 -8.77 8.52 -13.05
C GLU A 16 -9.49 9.68 -12.37
N LEU A 17 -10.34 9.38 -11.38
CA LEU A 17 -11.05 10.39 -10.60
C LEU A 17 -10.21 11.00 -9.46
N GLY A 18 -8.97 10.55 -9.27
CA GLY A 18 -8.10 11.00 -8.18
C GLY A 18 -8.50 10.51 -6.79
N TYR A 19 -9.44 9.57 -6.68
CA TYR A 19 -9.90 8.97 -5.43
C TYR A 19 -9.06 7.78 -4.97
N LEU A 20 -8.23 7.21 -5.84
CA LEU A 20 -7.36 6.09 -5.47
C LEU A 20 -6.18 6.60 -4.62
N GLY A 21 -6.32 6.51 -3.30
CA GLY A 21 -5.27 6.86 -2.35
C GLY A 21 -4.09 5.89 -2.38
N ALA A 22 -4.36 4.58 -2.47
CA ALA A 22 -3.34 3.54 -2.58
C ALA A 22 -3.92 2.26 -3.20
N SER A 23 -3.05 1.37 -3.68
CA SER A 23 -3.37 0.05 -4.20
C SER A 23 -2.22 -0.93 -3.99
N PHE A 24 -2.56 -2.20 -3.81
CA PHE A 24 -1.62 -3.32 -3.77
C PHE A 24 -2.22 -4.50 -4.53
N PHE A 25 -1.38 -5.28 -5.22
CA PHE A 25 -1.83 -6.46 -5.96
C PHE A 25 -1.00 -7.67 -5.56
N CYS A 26 -1.66 -8.72 -5.05
CA CYS A 26 -1.05 -10.02 -4.85
C CYS A 26 -1.04 -10.80 -6.17
N SER A 27 0.14 -11.08 -6.72
CA SER A 27 0.28 -11.99 -7.86
C SER A 27 0.97 -13.27 -7.42
N ARG A 28 0.45 -14.44 -7.82
CA ARG A 28 1.12 -15.74 -7.57
C ARG A 28 2.37 -15.92 -8.41
N ASP A 29 2.44 -15.24 -9.56
CA ASP A 29 3.52 -15.39 -10.54
C ASP A 29 4.60 -14.31 -10.39
N ASN A 30 4.40 -13.32 -9.51
CA ASN A 30 5.39 -12.29 -9.21
C ASN A 30 5.65 -12.25 -7.70
N GLN A 31 6.85 -12.69 -7.32
CA GLN A 31 7.27 -12.83 -5.93
C GLN A 31 7.26 -11.50 -5.17
N GLU A 32 7.63 -10.40 -5.83
CA GLU A 32 7.61 -9.04 -5.24
C GLU A 32 6.19 -8.55 -4.96
N CYS A 33 5.24 -8.94 -5.82
CA CYS A 33 3.82 -8.66 -5.61
C CYS A 33 3.16 -9.65 -4.63
N SER A 34 3.78 -10.78 -4.33
CA SER A 34 3.21 -11.82 -3.47
C SER A 34 3.51 -11.63 -1.98
N ASP A 35 4.44 -10.73 -1.64
CA ASP A 35 4.85 -10.52 -0.26
C ASP A 35 3.78 -9.76 0.53
N ILE A 36 3.08 -10.50 1.39
CA ILE A 36 2.03 -9.98 2.26
C ILE A 36 2.59 -8.96 3.26
N GLN A 37 3.87 -9.08 3.64
CA GLN A 37 4.52 -8.13 4.55
C GLN A 37 4.62 -6.74 3.92
N MET A 38 4.61 -6.64 2.60
CA MET A 38 4.71 -5.38 1.86
C MET A 38 3.37 -4.67 1.65
N ILE A 39 2.24 -5.26 2.02
CA ILE A 39 0.91 -4.63 1.84
C ILE A 39 0.85 -3.29 2.56
N PHE A 40 1.08 -3.28 3.88
CA PHE A 40 0.96 -2.07 4.69
C PHE A 40 2.06 -1.05 4.40
N PRO A 41 3.36 -1.42 4.28
CA PRO A 41 4.41 -0.49 3.86
C PRO A 41 4.10 0.18 2.51
N THR A 42 3.59 -0.59 1.54
CA THR A 42 3.23 -0.05 0.22
C THR A 42 2.08 0.93 0.30
N ILE A 43 1.02 0.61 1.06
CA ILE A 43 -0.12 1.51 1.26
C ILE A 43 0.32 2.78 1.99
N ALA A 44 1.12 2.64 3.06
CA ALA A 44 1.61 3.78 3.81
C ALA A 44 2.46 4.71 2.94
N TYR A 45 3.39 4.16 2.16
CA TYR A 45 4.20 4.91 1.22
C TYR A 45 3.35 5.66 0.19
N GLN A 46 2.39 4.97 -0.46
CA GLN A 46 1.53 5.58 -1.48
C GLN A 46 0.66 6.70 -0.91
N LEU A 47 0.11 6.54 0.30
CA LEU A 47 -0.66 7.60 0.97
C LEU A 47 0.24 8.77 1.38
N GLY A 48 1.45 8.50 1.88
CA GLY A 48 2.42 9.53 2.25
C GLY A 48 2.87 10.38 1.06
N LEU A 49 2.92 9.83 -0.15
CA LEU A 49 3.19 10.62 -1.36
C LEU A 49 2.03 11.55 -1.75
N ARG A 50 0.81 11.30 -1.26
CA ARG A 50 -0.40 12.03 -1.66
C ARG A 50 -0.92 13.01 -0.61
N ASP A 51 -0.69 12.75 0.68
CA ASP A 51 -1.10 13.62 1.78
C ASP A 51 0.09 13.93 2.70
N CYS A 52 0.46 15.20 2.75
CA CYS A 52 1.60 15.67 3.56
C CYS A 52 1.42 15.41 5.06
N ARG A 53 0.18 15.45 5.58
CA ARG A 53 -0.10 15.16 6.99
C ARG A 53 0.10 13.68 7.27
N PHE A 54 -0.24 12.83 6.31
CA PHE A 54 0.04 11.40 6.39
C PHE A 54 1.54 11.12 6.35
N GLN A 55 2.28 11.81 5.46
CA GLN A 55 3.74 11.74 5.40
C GLN A 55 4.39 12.14 6.72
N GLU A 56 3.97 13.26 7.32
CA GLU A 56 4.47 13.73 8.61
C GLU A 56 4.21 12.70 9.71
N LYS A 57 3.03 12.08 9.72
CA LYS A 57 2.71 11.05 10.70
C LYS A 57 3.54 9.78 10.52
N ILE A 58 3.76 9.34 9.29
CA ILE A 58 4.68 8.23 9.01
C ILE A 58 6.08 8.57 9.53
N ALA A 59 6.59 9.76 9.21
CA ALA A 59 7.93 10.19 9.62
C ALA A 59 8.06 10.34 11.14
N GLU A 60 6.99 10.70 11.85
CA GLU A 60 6.95 10.68 13.32
C GLU A 60 7.07 9.26 13.86
N VAL A 61 6.26 8.33 13.35
CA VAL A 61 6.27 6.93 13.79
C VAL A 61 7.62 6.27 13.49
N MET A 62 8.18 6.48 12.30
CA MET A 62 9.50 5.95 11.93
C MET A 62 10.64 6.55 12.79
N ARG A 63 10.50 7.78 13.29
CA ARG A 63 11.47 8.34 14.24
C ARG A 63 11.35 7.74 15.63
N GLN A 64 10.15 7.33 16.03
CA GLN A 64 9.91 6.67 17.32
C GLN A 64 10.35 5.20 17.29
N ASP A 65 10.16 4.54 16.15
CA ASP A 65 10.55 3.15 15.91
C ASP A 65 11.15 3.00 14.49
N PRO A 66 12.49 3.13 14.37
CA PRO A 66 13.18 3.02 13.08
C PRO A 66 13.08 1.63 12.44
N ASP A 67 12.83 0.58 13.23
CA ASP A 67 12.77 -0.81 12.77
C ASP A 67 11.32 -1.28 12.48
N ILE A 68 10.34 -0.37 12.57
CA ILE A 68 8.93 -0.69 12.34
C ILE A 68 8.65 -1.20 10.91
N GLN A 69 9.51 -0.84 9.94
CA GLN A 69 9.38 -1.30 8.56
C GLN A 69 9.70 -2.79 8.39
N THR A 70 10.47 -3.37 9.31
CA THR A 70 10.87 -4.79 9.30
C THR A 70 10.17 -5.61 10.39
N SER A 71 9.41 -4.94 11.27
CA SER A 71 8.56 -5.58 12.27
C SER A 71 7.49 -6.41 11.56
N LEU A 72 7.80 -7.69 11.36
CA LEU A 72 6.87 -8.68 10.86
C LEU A 72 5.58 -8.58 11.67
N VAL A 73 4.44 -8.59 10.97
CA VAL A 73 3.14 -8.74 11.63
C VAL A 73 3.20 -10.10 12.32
N SER A 74 3.45 -10.08 13.62
CA SER A 74 3.65 -11.28 14.41
C SER A 74 2.33 -12.05 14.45
N HIS A 75 2.38 -13.34 14.12
CA HIS A 75 1.25 -14.25 14.14
C HIS A 75 0.62 -14.37 15.53
#